data_AF-A0A660LDD0-F1
#
_entry.id   AF-A0A660LDD0-F1
#
_cell.length_a   1.000
_cell.length_b   1.000
_cell.length_c   1.000
_cell.angle_alpha   90.00
_cell.angle_beta   90.00
_cell.angle_gamma   90.00
#
_symmetry.space_group_name_H-M   'P 1'
#
loop_
_entity.id
_entity.type
_entity.pdbx_description
1 polymer ?
#
loop_
_entity_poly.entity_id
_entity_poly.type
_entity_poly.pdbx_seq_one_letter_code
_entity_poly.pdbx_strand_id
1 'polypeptide(L)'
;MVWRALITAGFLAVAAAPTAHAAETVRWGLAPDGQPLLTVTGDVPSVMQWWTCPPSEACRALIAPGTGSSAFRDIVQLAPGEAARGTFFEGTGYTSVGGSAGVALVEERSPMWMGRVGPRNHPRVTGSLRVGQRLRPVGALWSGGWADDGSTLALVACPASTRATCEYLVTAQNTVTGPGPRTLTRKHRGWLVYAVDHRTPADGPAPELEPGPASRPIASPVVAVSKPSGLVRSAK
;
A
#
# COMPACT_ATOMS: atom_id res chain seq x y z
N MET A 1 -69.50 -40.43 13.98
CA MET A 1 -68.54 -39.71 13.12
C MET A 1 -68.24 -38.37 13.77
N VAL A 2 -67.08 -38.22 14.41
CA VAL A 2 -66.65 -36.97 15.06
C VAL A 2 -65.26 -36.67 14.51
N TRP A 3 -65.14 -35.58 13.75
CA TRP A 3 -63.89 -35.09 13.16
C TRP A 3 -63.17 -34.22 14.20
N ARG A 4 -61.95 -34.60 14.60
CA ARG A 4 -61.04 -33.75 15.38
C ARG A 4 -60.11 -33.02 14.42
N ALA A 5 -60.26 -31.71 14.33
CA ALA A 5 -59.33 -30.83 13.63
C ALA A 5 -58.05 -30.65 14.48
N LEU A 6 -56.90 -31.00 13.91
CA LEU A 6 -55.57 -30.69 14.45
C LEU A 6 -55.17 -29.29 13.98
N ILE A 7 -55.03 -28.35 14.92
CA ILE A 7 -54.41 -27.05 14.69
C ILE A 7 -52.92 -27.20 14.99
N THR A 8 -52.10 -27.24 13.94
CA THR A 8 -50.64 -27.24 14.06
C THR A 8 -50.16 -25.78 14.14
N ALA A 9 -49.75 -25.34 15.32
CA ALA A 9 -49.12 -24.04 15.51
C ALA A 9 -47.67 -24.11 15.01
N GLY A 10 -47.38 -23.46 13.88
CA GLY A 10 -46.03 -23.29 13.35
C GLY A 10 -45.29 -22.19 14.11
N PHE A 11 -44.31 -22.57 14.93
CA PHE A 11 -43.31 -21.63 15.46
C PHE A 11 -42.35 -21.27 14.33
N LEU A 12 -42.44 -20.04 13.79
CA LEU A 12 -41.38 -19.46 12.98
C LEU A 12 -40.19 -19.13 13.90
N ALA A 13 -39.14 -19.95 13.85
CA ALA A 13 -37.84 -19.58 14.38
C ALA A 13 -37.21 -18.54 13.43
N VAL A 14 -37.24 -17.26 13.82
CA VAL A 14 -36.43 -16.22 13.18
C VAL A 14 -34.98 -16.51 13.57
N ALA A 15 -34.24 -17.19 12.69
CA ALA A 15 -32.80 -17.30 12.81
C ALA A 15 -32.20 -15.90 12.63
N ALA A 16 -31.76 -15.29 13.73
CA ALA A 16 -30.96 -14.08 13.66
C ALA A 16 -29.67 -14.43 12.90
N ALA A 17 -29.48 -13.84 11.72
CA ALA A 17 -28.23 -13.97 10.99
C ALA A 17 -27.09 -13.42 11.88
N PRO A 18 -25.96 -14.11 12.02
CA PRO A 18 -24.83 -13.57 12.75
C PRO A 18 -24.40 -12.27 12.07
N THR A 19 -24.43 -11.17 12.82
CA THR A 19 -23.84 -9.90 12.38
C THR A 19 -22.36 -10.15 12.13
N ALA A 20 -21.95 -10.07 10.87
CA ALA A 20 -20.54 -10.08 10.50
C ALA A 20 -19.89 -8.85 11.15
N HIS A 21 -19.18 -9.08 12.26
CA HIS A 21 -18.29 -8.07 12.83
C HIS A 21 -17.27 -7.72 11.74
N ALA A 22 -17.13 -6.43 11.43
CA ALA A 22 -16.18 -5.96 10.43
C ALA A 22 -14.78 -6.44 10.84
N ALA A 23 -14.16 -7.28 10.01
CA ALA A 23 -12.86 -7.86 10.30
C ALA A 23 -11.83 -6.74 10.46
N GLU A 24 -11.15 -6.73 11.61
CA GLU A 24 -9.96 -5.92 11.83
C GLU A 24 -8.99 -6.16 10.67
N THR A 25 -8.51 -5.09 10.05
CA THR A 25 -7.50 -5.20 9.00
C THR A 25 -6.29 -4.37 9.41
N VAL A 26 -5.23 -5.06 9.78
CA VAL A 26 -3.89 -4.50 10.00
C VAL A 26 -3.17 -4.47 8.65
N ARG A 27 -2.61 -3.32 8.29
CA ARG A 27 -1.81 -3.16 7.07
C ARG A 27 -0.43 -2.63 7.40
N TRP A 28 0.57 -3.37 6.95
CA TRP A 28 1.97 -2.97 7.01
C TRP A 28 2.27 -2.12 5.78
N GLY A 29 2.79 -0.92 5.99
CA GLY A 29 2.99 0.10 4.98
C GLY A 29 4.36 0.73 5.07
N LEU A 30 4.62 1.67 4.16
CA LEU A 30 5.87 2.39 4.08
C LEU A 30 5.61 3.88 4.25
N ALA A 31 6.26 4.51 5.22
CA ALA A 31 6.24 5.95 5.36
C ALA A 31 6.99 6.61 4.18
N PRO A 32 6.71 7.89 3.84
CA PRO A 32 7.35 8.58 2.72
C PRO A 32 8.89 8.63 2.82
N ASP A 33 9.44 8.58 4.03
CA ASP A 33 10.88 8.57 4.29
C ASP A 33 11.49 7.15 4.24
N GLY A 34 10.70 6.12 3.94
CA GLY A 34 11.13 4.73 3.82
C GLY A 34 11.16 3.97 5.14
N GLN A 35 10.60 4.51 6.22
CA GLN A 35 10.42 3.82 7.50
C GLN A 35 9.16 2.95 7.51
N PRO A 36 9.03 2.00 8.46
CA PRO A 36 7.80 1.23 8.58
C PRO A 36 6.64 2.13 8.97
N LEU A 37 5.46 1.82 8.43
CA LEU A 37 4.19 2.43 8.79
C LEU A 37 3.20 1.31 9.10
N LEU A 38 2.43 1.44 10.16
CA LEU A 38 1.30 0.57 10.47
C LEU A 38 0.02 1.35 10.23
N THR A 39 -0.95 0.73 9.56
CA THR A 39 -2.32 1.25 9.47
C THR A 39 -3.26 0.19 10.01
N VAL A 40 -4.01 0.54 11.05
CA VAL A 40 -5.02 -0.34 11.66
C VAL A 40 -6.39 0.23 11.30
N THR A 41 -7.28 -0.63 10.79
CA THR A 41 -8.64 -0.26 10.39
C THR A 41 -9.66 -1.27 10.92
N GLY A 42 -10.85 -0.79 11.27
CA GLY A 42 -11.96 -1.62 11.74
C GLY A 42 -12.33 -1.36 13.21
N ASP A 43 -13.26 -2.16 13.73
CA ASP A 43 -13.63 -2.16 15.15
C ASP A 43 -12.52 -2.87 15.94
N VAL A 44 -11.42 -2.17 16.17
CA VAL A 44 -10.32 -2.70 16.96
C VAL A 44 -10.83 -2.91 18.39
N PRO A 45 -10.60 -4.08 19.02
CA PRO A 45 -10.89 -4.25 20.44
C PRO A 45 -10.36 -3.04 21.21
N SER A 46 -11.17 -2.51 22.13
CA SER A 46 -10.88 -1.25 22.85
C SER A 46 -9.57 -1.25 23.65
N VAL A 47 -8.84 -2.37 23.66
CA VAL A 47 -7.53 -2.57 24.27
C VAL A 47 -6.64 -3.41 23.33
N MET A 48 -6.17 -2.83 22.23
CA MET A 48 -5.06 -3.40 21.46
C MET A 48 -3.77 -2.65 21.80
N GLN A 49 -2.75 -3.41 22.22
CA GLN A 49 -1.43 -2.88 22.49
C GLN A 49 -0.47 -3.30 21.38
N TRP A 50 0.23 -2.32 20.81
CA TRP A 50 1.21 -2.54 19.76
C TRP A 50 2.63 -2.52 20.32
N TRP A 51 3.48 -3.37 19.78
CA TRP A 51 4.86 -3.57 20.19
C TRP A 51 5.78 -3.54 18.97
N THR A 52 6.98 -3.03 19.18
CA THR A 52 8.10 -3.20 18.24
C THR A 52 9.13 -4.09 18.90
N CYS A 53 9.54 -5.13 18.18
CA CYS A 53 10.39 -6.21 18.65
C CYS A 53 11.65 -6.29 17.78
N PRO A 54 12.71 -5.53 18.10
CA PRO A 54 14.00 -5.65 17.43
C PRO A 54 14.66 -7.01 17.73
N PRO A 55 15.56 -7.50 16.87
CA PRO A 55 16.14 -8.85 17.02
C PRO A 55 17.09 -9.01 18.21
N SER A 56 17.66 -7.92 18.72
CA SER A 56 18.67 -7.93 19.80
C SER A 56 18.24 -7.18 21.06
N GLU A 57 16.97 -6.77 21.13
CA GLU A 57 16.43 -5.96 22.23
C GLU A 57 15.09 -6.51 22.69
N ALA A 58 14.69 -6.18 23.92
CA ALA A 58 13.35 -6.50 24.38
C ALA A 58 12.30 -5.74 23.56
N CYS A 59 11.14 -6.37 23.33
CA CYS A 59 10.00 -5.69 22.72
C CYS A 59 9.61 -4.46 23.55
N ARG A 60 9.34 -3.35 22.87
CA ARG A 60 8.90 -2.09 23.49
C ARG A 60 7.54 -1.69 22.94
N ALA A 61 6.68 -1.19 23.82
CA ALA A 61 5.35 -0.73 23.41
C ALA A 61 5.48 0.46 22.44
N LEU A 62 4.72 0.43 21.35
CA LEU A 62 4.52 1.57 20.48
C LEU A 62 3.51 2.51 21.15
N ILE A 63 3.97 3.69 21.56
CA ILE A 63 3.06 4.73 22.04
C ILE A 63 2.40 5.34 20.80
N ALA A 64 1.09 5.13 20.64
CA ALA A 64 0.33 5.91 19.67
C ALA A 64 0.47 7.40 20.01
N PRO A 65 0.93 8.27 19.08
CA PRO A 65 0.88 9.69 19.33
C PRO A 65 -0.60 10.10 19.44
N GLY A 66 -1.09 10.30 20.68
CA GLY A 66 -2.33 11.04 20.93
C GLY A 66 -3.43 10.42 21.78
N THR A 67 -3.38 9.17 22.27
CA THR A 67 -4.51 8.66 23.08
C THR A 67 -4.11 7.61 24.11
N GLY A 68 -4.18 8.00 25.38
CA GLY A 68 -4.59 7.09 26.43
C GLY A 68 -6.07 6.73 26.23
N SER A 69 -6.36 5.43 26.28
CA SER A 69 -7.68 4.82 26.49
C SER A 69 -8.78 4.96 25.42
N SER A 70 -9.35 3.79 25.13
CA SER A 70 -10.71 3.47 24.68
C SER A 70 -11.08 3.69 23.20
N ALA A 71 -11.26 2.55 22.53
CA ALA A 71 -11.98 2.32 21.28
C ALA A 71 -11.52 3.12 20.06
N PHE A 72 -10.63 2.53 19.26
CA PHE A 72 -10.38 3.00 17.91
C PHE A 72 -11.59 2.63 17.04
N ARG A 73 -12.44 3.62 16.73
CA ARG A 73 -13.45 3.51 15.66
C ARG A 73 -12.95 4.03 14.31
N ASP A 74 -11.74 4.58 14.29
CA ASP A 74 -11.12 5.25 13.15
C ASP A 74 -9.83 4.57 12.69
N ILE A 75 -9.38 4.93 11.49
CA ILE A 75 -8.08 4.50 10.94
C ILE A 75 -6.95 5.06 11.82
N VAL A 76 -6.16 4.18 12.42
CA VAL A 76 -4.97 4.56 13.20
C VAL A 76 -3.73 4.35 12.34
N GLN A 77 -2.96 5.42 12.16
CA GLN A 77 -1.63 5.32 11.58
C GLN A 77 -0.58 5.40 12.69
N LEU A 78 0.18 4.32 12.85
CA LEU A 78 1.33 4.27 13.75
C LEU A 78 2.59 4.38 12.90
N ALA A 79 3.42 5.37 13.18
CA ALA A 79 4.73 5.55 12.55
C ALA A 79 5.82 5.30 13.61
N PRO A 80 6.31 4.06 13.76
CA PRO A 80 7.34 3.71 14.74
C PRO A 80 8.65 4.50 14.62
N GLY A 81 8.87 5.14 13.46
CA GLY A 81 10.11 5.83 13.14
C GLY A 81 11.20 4.83 12.79
N GLU A 82 12.42 5.08 13.25
CA GLU A 82 13.56 4.22 12.93
C GLU A 82 13.47 2.84 13.58
N ALA A 83 13.53 1.81 12.73
CA ALA A 83 13.56 0.41 13.14
C ALA A 83 14.75 -0.32 12.55
N ALA A 84 15.43 -1.10 13.38
CA ALA A 84 16.55 -1.95 12.95
C ALA A 84 16.07 -3.04 12.00
N ARG A 85 16.94 -3.47 11.07
CA ARG A 85 16.68 -4.66 10.26
C ARG A 85 16.47 -5.87 11.17
N GLY A 86 15.50 -6.71 10.83
CA GLY A 86 15.08 -7.87 11.64
C GLY A 86 13.96 -7.57 12.64
N THR A 87 13.48 -6.32 12.70
CA THR A 87 12.40 -5.94 13.61
C THR A 87 11.07 -6.54 13.16
N PHE A 88 10.28 -7.03 14.11
CA PHE A 88 8.87 -7.38 13.94
C PHE A 88 7.99 -6.38 14.69
N PHE A 89 6.73 -6.28 14.27
CA PHE A 89 5.70 -5.53 14.97
C PHE A 89 4.59 -6.49 15.37
N GLU A 90 4.17 -6.39 16.61
CA GLU A 90 3.20 -7.32 17.21
C GLU A 90 2.06 -6.52 17.84
N GLY A 91 0.83 -6.95 17.58
CA GLY A 91 -0.37 -6.37 18.15
C GLY A 91 -1.08 -7.40 19.02
N THR A 92 -1.33 -7.05 20.27
CA THR A 92 -2.03 -7.93 21.22
C THR A 92 -3.35 -7.29 21.62
N GLY A 93 -4.46 -7.94 21.26
CA GLY A 93 -5.81 -7.55 21.67
C GLY A 93 -6.24 -8.25 22.96
N TYR A 94 -6.76 -7.49 23.93
CA TYR A 94 -7.32 -8.02 25.17
C TYR A 94 -8.84 -7.89 25.17
N THR A 95 -9.55 -8.97 25.54
CA THR A 95 -11.00 -8.90 25.78
C THR A 95 -11.29 -9.06 27.26
N SER A 96 -12.11 -8.16 27.82
CA SER A 96 -12.62 -8.34 29.19
C SER A 96 -13.84 -9.26 29.15
N VAL A 97 -13.71 -10.50 29.63
CA VAL A 97 -14.86 -11.37 29.88
C VAL A 97 -15.23 -11.25 31.36
N GLY A 98 -16.39 -10.66 31.66
CA GLY A 98 -16.98 -10.70 33.01
C GLY A 98 -16.21 -9.97 34.11
N GLY A 99 -15.47 -8.89 33.81
CA GLY A 99 -14.81 -8.06 34.82
C GLY A 99 -13.51 -8.62 35.41
N SER A 100 -13.02 -9.75 34.89
CA SER A 100 -11.67 -10.26 35.19
C SER A 100 -10.69 -9.85 34.09
N ALA A 101 -9.43 -9.59 34.46
CA ALA A 101 -8.39 -9.18 33.52
C ALA A 101 -8.30 -10.16 32.32
N GLY A 102 -8.31 -9.58 31.13
CA GLY A 102 -8.67 -10.24 29.89
C GLY A 102 -7.71 -11.30 29.39
N VAL A 103 -8.27 -12.29 28.67
CA VAL A 103 -7.50 -13.22 27.85
C VAL A 103 -7.04 -12.49 26.60
N ALA A 104 -5.76 -12.63 26.22
CA ALA A 104 -5.26 -12.19 24.92
C ALA A 104 -5.88 -13.08 23.83
N LEU A 105 -6.64 -12.49 22.91
CA LEU A 105 -7.41 -13.26 21.92
C LEU A 105 -6.92 -13.07 20.48
N VAL A 106 -6.18 -12.00 20.20
CA VAL A 106 -5.72 -11.68 18.85
C VAL A 106 -4.25 -11.29 18.92
N GLU A 107 -3.42 -12.06 18.24
CA GLU A 107 -2.01 -11.75 17.99
C GLU A 107 -1.83 -11.52 16.50
N GLU A 108 -1.55 -10.27 16.15
CA GLU A 108 -1.17 -9.87 14.80
C GLU A 108 0.33 -9.65 14.76
N ARG A 109 1.00 -10.15 13.71
CA ARG A 109 2.45 -10.00 13.57
C ARG A 109 2.84 -9.62 12.16
N SER A 110 3.70 -8.62 12.03
CA SER A 110 4.20 -8.17 10.74
C SER A 110 5.14 -9.19 10.09
N PRO A 111 5.30 -9.13 8.76
CA PRO A 111 6.52 -9.60 8.12
C PRO A 111 7.76 -8.94 8.76
N MET A 112 8.91 -9.58 8.63
CA MET A 112 10.16 -9.03 9.12
C MET A 112 10.51 -7.73 8.39
N TRP A 113 10.86 -6.68 9.13
CA TRP A 113 11.38 -5.44 8.58
C TRP A 113 12.82 -5.64 8.09
N MET A 114 13.07 -5.36 6.82
CA MET A 114 14.37 -5.56 6.17
C MET A 114 15.28 -4.32 6.24
N GLY A 115 14.86 -3.27 6.94
CA GLY A 115 15.56 -1.99 7.08
C GLY A 115 14.90 -0.88 6.26
N ARG A 116 15.39 0.36 6.40
CA ARG A 116 14.85 1.53 5.68
C ARG A 116 14.82 1.28 4.17
N VAL A 117 13.67 1.58 3.54
CA VAL A 117 13.49 1.47 2.10
C VAL A 117 14.36 2.48 1.38
N GLY A 118 14.97 2.05 0.29
CA GLY A 118 15.62 2.95 -0.65
C GLY A 118 15.95 2.27 -1.97
N PRO A 119 15.99 3.03 -3.09
CA PRO A 119 16.44 2.48 -4.36
C PRO A 119 17.97 2.34 -4.38
N ARG A 120 18.45 1.14 -4.71
CA ARG A 120 19.89 0.85 -4.96
C ARG A 120 20.35 1.31 -6.34
N ASN A 121 19.44 1.43 -7.29
CA ASN A 121 19.69 1.99 -8.60
C ASN A 121 18.46 2.76 -9.10
N HIS A 122 18.62 3.50 -10.19
CA HIS A 122 17.50 4.19 -10.83
C HIS A 122 16.74 3.23 -11.78
N PRO A 123 15.41 3.35 -11.89
CA PRO A 123 14.68 2.69 -12.96
C PRO A 123 15.12 3.25 -14.31
N ARG A 124 14.78 2.56 -15.40
CA ARG A 124 15.15 2.97 -16.75
C ARG A 124 14.01 2.80 -17.75
N VAL A 125 14.03 3.62 -18.79
CA VAL A 125 13.17 3.46 -19.95
C VAL A 125 13.92 2.66 -21.00
N THR A 126 13.26 1.66 -21.59
CA THR A 126 13.78 0.88 -22.71
C THR A 126 12.90 1.05 -23.94
N GLY A 127 13.48 0.95 -25.13
CA GLY A 127 12.82 1.23 -26.41
C GLY A 127 13.32 2.51 -27.08
N SER A 128 12.75 2.85 -28.24
CA SER A 128 13.14 4.04 -29.01
C SER A 128 12.28 5.24 -28.67
N LEU A 129 12.89 6.39 -28.34
CA LEU A 129 12.20 7.66 -28.09
C LEU A 129 11.78 8.35 -29.39
N ARG A 130 10.85 7.72 -30.12
CA ARG A 130 10.24 8.25 -31.34
C ARG A 130 8.73 8.12 -31.27
N VAL A 131 8.02 9.06 -31.89
CA VAL A 131 6.58 8.96 -32.08
C VAL A 131 6.23 7.64 -32.76
N GLY A 132 5.17 6.97 -32.27
CA GLY A 132 4.69 5.67 -32.73
C GLY A 132 5.43 4.46 -32.14
N GLN A 133 6.57 4.66 -31.47
CA GLN A 133 7.34 3.58 -30.87
C GLN A 133 6.83 3.23 -29.47
N ARG A 134 7.09 1.98 -29.07
CA ARG A 134 6.75 1.42 -27.77
C ARG A 134 7.93 1.53 -26.81
N LEU A 135 7.65 1.97 -25.59
CA LEU A 135 8.59 2.06 -24.48
C LEU A 135 8.18 1.10 -23.37
N ARG A 136 9.14 0.59 -22.60
CA ARG A 136 8.88 -0.19 -21.39
C ARG A 136 9.64 0.39 -20.20
N PRO A 137 8.99 0.53 -19.02
CA PRO A 137 9.71 0.79 -17.79
C PRO A 137 10.44 -0.47 -17.35
N VAL A 138 11.63 -0.31 -16.79
CA VAL A 138 12.33 -1.33 -16.02
C VAL A 138 12.54 -0.77 -14.62
N GLY A 139 12.11 -1.54 -13.63
CA GLY A 139 12.14 -1.14 -12.22
C GLY A 139 13.54 -0.94 -11.66
N ALA A 140 13.56 -0.30 -10.50
CA ALA A 140 14.73 -0.21 -9.65
C ALA A 140 14.96 -1.53 -8.90
N LEU A 141 16.15 -1.68 -8.36
CA LEU A 141 16.49 -2.62 -7.32
C LEU A 141 16.32 -1.89 -6.00
N TRP A 142 15.56 -2.48 -5.09
CA TRP A 142 15.25 -1.90 -3.80
C TRP A 142 16.11 -2.52 -2.69
N SER A 143 16.37 -1.75 -1.64
CA SER A 143 16.80 -2.22 -0.32
C SER A 143 15.71 -1.98 0.71
N GLY A 144 15.72 -2.79 1.77
CA GLY A 144 14.83 -2.58 2.91
C GLY A 144 13.37 -2.92 2.61
N GLY A 145 12.48 -2.37 3.44
CA GLY A 145 11.05 -2.58 3.35
C GLY A 145 10.57 -3.81 4.10
N TRP A 146 9.36 -4.25 3.80
CA TRP A 146 8.85 -5.54 4.26
C TRP A 146 9.37 -6.65 3.34
N ALA A 147 9.49 -7.87 3.88
CA ALA A 147 10.09 -9.01 3.18
C ALA A 147 9.39 -9.37 1.85
N ASP A 148 8.14 -8.93 1.69
CA ASP A 148 7.21 -9.24 0.62
C ASP A 148 6.78 -8.02 -0.23
N ASP A 149 7.36 -6.84 0.02
CA ASP A 149 7.07 -5.62 -0.75
C ASP A 149 7.23 -5.83 -2.28
N GLY A 150 6.30 -5.25 -3.02
CA GLY A 150 6.26 -5.20 -4.48
C GLY A 150 6.78 -3.89 -5.08
N SER A 151 6.55 -3.75 -6.40
CA SER A 151 6.91 -2.58 -7.19
C SER A 151 5.78 -2.22 -8.15
N THR A 152 5.43 -0.94 -8.20
CA THR A 152 4.46 -0.39 -9.15
C THR A 152 5.17 0.53 -10.14
N LEU A 153 5.27 0.07 -11.38
CA LEU A 153 5.99 0.76 -12.46
C LEU A 153 5.07 1.64 -13.29
N ALA A 154 5.54 2.83 -13.65
CA ALA A 154 4.88 3.74 -14.58
C ALA A 154 5.88 4.41 -15.53
N LEU A 155 5.38 4.95 -16.64
CA LEU A 155 6.12 5.87 -17.50
C LEU A 155 5.43 7.23 -17.48
N VAL A 156 6.21 8.29 -17.30
CA VAL A 156 5.72 9.68 -17.28
C VAL A 156 6.41 10.45 -18.40
N ALA A 157 5.63 11.08 -19.26
CA ALA A 157 6.13 12.02 -20.26
C ALA A 157 5.92 13.45 -19.77
N CYS A 158 6.96 14.26 -19.75
CA CYS A 158 6.90 15.67 -19.37
C CYS A 158 7.35 16.56 -20.52
N PRO A 159 6.67 17.68 -20.78
CA PRO A 159 7.21 18.73 -21.65
C PRO A 159 8.62 19.13 -21.19
N ALA A 160 9.50 19.48 -22.13
CA ALA A 160 10.82 19.99 -21.79
C ALA A 160 10.74 21.29 -20.95
N SER A 161 9.70 22.09 -21.20
CA SER A 161 9.36 23.25 -20.36
C SER A 161 8.90 22.82 -18.96
N THR A 162 9.40 23.49 -17.93
CA THR A 162 9.05 23.24 -16.53
C THR A 162 7.65 23.70 -16.14
N ARG A 163 6.99 24.51 -16.98
CA ARG A 163 5.68 25.12 -16.69
C ARG A 163 4.47 24.31 -17.15
N ALA A 164 4.70 23.20 -17.84
CA ALA A 164 3.62 22.42 -18.44
C ALA A 164 3.46 21.07 -17.72
N THR A 165 2.21 20.62 -17.61
CA THR A 165 1.83 19.40 -16.89
C THR A 165 2.36 18.16 -17.60
N CYS A 166 2.90 17.22 -16.83
CA CYS A 166 3.31 15.92 -17.35
C CYS A 166 2.09 15.02 -17.57
N GLU A 167 2.30 13.85 -18.16
CA GLU A 167 1.24 12.86 -18.38
C GLU A 167 1.73 11.44 -18.12
N TYR A 168 0.87 10.62 -17.51
CA TYR A 168 1.09 9.18 -17.43
C TYR A 168 0.89 8.56 -18.81
N LEU A 169 1.86 7.78 -19.26
CA LEU A 169 1.71 6.97 -20.47
C LEU A 169 0.96 5.68 -20.14
N VAL A 170 -0.05 5.37 -20.93
CA VAL A 170 -0.90 4.19 -20.75
C VAL A 170 -0.57 3.06 -21.72
N THR A 171 -0.92 1.83 -21.33
CA THR A 171 -0.90 0.65 -22.19
C THR A 171 -2.04 0.70 -23.21
N ALA A 172 -2.10 -0.29 -24.11
CA ALA A 172 -3.24 -0.45 -25.03
C ALA A 172 -4.57 -0.72 -24.30
N GLN A 173 -4.52 -1.23 -23.07
CA GLN A 173 -5.66 -1.48 -22.20
C GLN A 173 -6.01 -0.26 -21.33
N ASN A 174 -5.45 0.92 -21.65
CA ASN A 174 -5.62 2.15 -20.87
C ASN A 174 -5.15 2.05 -19.41
N THR A 175 -4.16 1.20 -19.12
CA THR A 175 -3.59 1.07 -17.78
C THR A 175 -2.31 1.88 -17.62
N VAL A 176 -2.15 2.58 -16.49
CA VAL A 176 -0.94 3.37 -16.19
C VAL A 176 0.19 2.48 -15.69
N THR A 177 -0.12 1.51 -14.83
CA THR A 177 0.87 0.74 -14.06
C THR A 177 1.29 -0.58 -14.70
N GLY A 178 2.44 -1.11 -14.30
CA GLY A 178 2.96 -2.43 -14.68
C GLY A 178 4.05 -2.42 -15.78
N PRO A 179 4.60 -3.59 -16.16
CA PRO A 179 5.81 -3.70 -16.99
C PRO A 179 5.58 -3.61 -18.50
N GLY A 180 4.32 -3.61 -18.96
CA GLY A 180 3.96 -3.63 -20.38
C GLY A 180 4.51 -2.47 -21.24
N PRO A 181 4.35 -2.54 -22.57
CA PRO A 181 4.72 -1.44 -23.45
C PRO A 181 3.71 -0.29 -23.44
N ARG A 182 4.19 0.95 -23.55
CA ARG A 182 3.39 2.17 -23.76
C ARG A 182 3.82 2.88 -25.04
N THR A 183 2.88 3.49 -25.75
CA THR A 183 3.16 4.10 -27.06
C THR A 183 3.29 5.61 -26.96
N LEU A 184 4.34 6.16 -27.56
CA LEU A 184 4.50 7.61 -27.71
C LEU A 184 3.62 8.14 -28.86
N THR A 185 2.72 9.06 -28.55
CA THR A 185 1.91 9.76 -29.59
C THR A 185 2.61 11.02 -30.11
N ARG A 186 2.07 11.62 -31.18
CA ARG A 186 2.58 12.89 -31.76
C ARG A 186 2.67 14.02 -30.75
N LYS A 187 1.74 14.09 -29.79
CA LYS A 187 1.69 15.10 -28.72
C LYS A 187 2.98 15.15 -27.90
N HIS A 188 3.61 13.99 -27.68
CA HIS A 188 4.80 13.88 -26.86
C HIS A 188 6.09 14.30 -27.58
N ARG A 189 6.04 14.74 -28.85
CA ARG A 189 7.24 15.19 -29.56
C ARG A 189 7.91 16.34 -28.80
N GLY A 190 9.21 16.21 -28.54
CA GLY A 190 9.98 17.19 -27.75
C GLY A 190 9.76 17.08 -26.23
N TRP A 191 9.10 16.03 -25.75
CA TRP A 191 8.94 15.76 -24.32
C TRP A 191 10.06 14.85 -23.82
N LEU A 192 10.37 14.94 -22.53
CA LEU A 192 11.23 14.03 -21.80
C LEU A 192 10.40 12.86 -21.26
N VAL A 193 10.98 11.67 -21.19
CA VAL A 193 10.32 10.49 -20.62
C VAL A 193 11.10 9.97 -19.41
N TYR A 194 10.37 9.67 -18.35
CA TYR A 194 10.86 9.12 -17.08
C TYR A 194 10.23 7.76 -16.86
N ALA A 195 11.02 6.82 -16.31
CA ALA A 195 10.48 5.66 -15.63
C ALA A 195 10.34 6.00 -14.13
N VAL A 196 9.19 5.61 -13.57
CA VAL A 196 8.89 5.76 -12.16
C VAL A 196 8.60 4.38 -11.60
N ASP A 197 9.20 4.07 -10.45
CA ASP A 197 8.98 2.83 -9.71
C ASP A 197 8.61 3.19 -8.28
N HIS A 198 7.40 2.82 -7.86
CA HIS A 198 6.93 2.99 -6.50
C HIS A 198 7.16 1.68 -5.74
N ARG A 199 7.85 1.72 -4.60
CA ARG A 199 7.86 0.60 -3.68
C ARG A 199 6.49 0.52 -3.02
N THR A 200 5.86 -0.65 -3.07
CA THR A 200 4.54 -0.87 -2.49
C THR A 200 4.60 -2.01 -1.50
N PRO A 201 4.00 -1.88 -0.30
CA PRO A 201 3.80 -3.04 0.58
C PRO A 201 2.98 -4.13 -0.10
N ALA A 202 3.19 -5.40 0.28
CA ALA A 202 2.51 -6.55 -0.29
C ALA A 202 0.98 -6.46 -0.16
N ASP A 203 0.51 -6.10 1.03
CA ASP A 203 -0.92 -6.06 1.38
C ASP A 203 -1.51 -4.64 1.35
N GLY A 204 -0.70 -3.64 0.98
CA GLY A 204 -1.20 -2.28 0.83
C GLY A 204 -1.72 -2.01 -0.57
N PRO A 205 -2.58 -0.99 -0.73
CA PRO A 205 -3.03 -0.60 -2.05
C PRO A 205 -1.81 -0.09 -2.84
N ALA A 206 -1.70 -0.55 -4.08
CA ALA A 206 -0.82 0.10 -5.05
C ALA A 206 -1.23 1.59 -5.18
N PRO A 207 -0.29 2.50 -5.50
CA PRO A 207 -0.65 3.88 -5.74
C PRO A 207 -1.71 3.94 -6.85
N GLU A 208 -2.80 4.63 -6.57
CA GLU A 208 -3.87 4.88 -7.53
C GLU A 208 -3.35 5.92 -8.53
N LEU A 209 -2.96 5.44 -9.71
CA LEU A 209 -2.44 6.27 -10.79
C LEU A 209 -3.44 6.26 -11.94
N GLU A 210 -4.13 7.38 -12.12
CA GLU A 210 -5.13 7.53 -13.16
C GLU A 210 -4.53 8.02 -14.50
N PRO A 211 -5.06 7.58 -15.65
CA PRO A 211 -4.70 8.12 -16.95
C PRO A 211 -4.91 9.64 -17.01
N GLY A 212 -3.92 10.36 -17.54
CA GLY A 212 -4.03 11.80 -17.80
C GLY A 212 -2.93 12.63 -17.13
N PRO A 213 -3.26 13.85 -16.66
CA PRO A 213 -2.30 14.77 -16.05
C PRO A 213 -1.52 14.14 -14.89
N ALA A 214 -0.22 14.33 -14.91
CA ALA A 214 0.69 13.89 -13.88
C ALA A 214 1.54 15.06 -13.38
N SER A 215 1.88 15.02 -12.10
CA SER A 215 2.94 15.86 -11.55
C SER A 215 4.29 15.41 -12.10
N ARG A 216 5.26 16.34 -12.16
CA ARG A 216 6.64 15.96 -12.48
C ARG A 216 7.14 14.99 -11.41
N PRO A 217 7.69 13.82 -11.77
CA PRO A 217 8.12 12.83 -10.78
C PRO A 217 9.20 13.39 -9.85
N ILE A 218 9.03 13.17 -8.54
CA ILE A 218 9.99 13.55 -7.50
C ILE A 218 10.47 12.25 -6.85
N ALA A 219 11.79 12.08 -6.78
CA ALA A 219 12.37 10.92 -6.12
C ALA A 219 12.18 11.03 -4.60
N SER A 220 11.87 9.91 -3.97
CA SER A 220 11.81 9.75 -2.52
C SER A 220 12.31 8.36 -2.13
N PRO A 221 12.50 8.07 -0.83
CA PRO A 221 12.85 6.74 -0.37
C PRO A 221 11.90 5.63 -0.85
N VAL A 222 10.63 5.92 -1.13
CA VAL A 222 9.63 4.95 -1.65
C VAL A 222 9.27 5.15 -3.13
N VAL A 223 9.85 6.15 -3.80
CA VAL A 223 9.64 6.43 -5.23
C VAL A 223 10.97 6.63 -5.94
N ALA A 224 11.37 5.67 -6.76
CA ALA A 224 12.54 5.77 -7.59
C ALA A 224 12.17 6.40 -8.94
N VAL A 225 12.97 7.36 -9.39
CA VAL A 225 12.76 8.06 -10.66
C VAL A 225 14.02 7.93 -11.52
N SER A 226 13.85 7.64 -12.80
CA SER A 226 14.95 7.56 -13.76
C SER A 226 15.54 8.95 -14.05
N LYS A 227 16.76 8.99 -14.57
CA LYS A 227 17.20 10.17 -15.33
C LYS A 227 16.25 10.39 -16.54
N PRO A 228 16.09 11.63 -17.02
CA PRO A 228 15.33 11.87 -18.24
C PRO A 228 15.98 11.11 -19.40
N SER A 229 15.21 10.27 -20.09
CA SER A 229 15.76 9.38 -21.13
C SER A 229 16.14 10.11 -22.43
N GLY A 230 15.75 11.38 -22.55
CA GLY A 230 15.98 12.25 -23.71
C GLY A 230 14.67 12.75 -24.33
N LEU A 231 14.80 13.61 -25.34
CA LEU A 231 13.65 14.17 -26.05
C LEU A 231 13.07 13.17 -27.05
N VAL A 232 11.74 13.05 -27.06
CA VAL A 232 11.01 12.27 -28.06
C VAL A 232 11.13 12.92 -29.44
N ARG A 233 11.57 12.14 -30.43
CA ARG A 233 11.77 12.58 -31.81
C ARG A 233 10.60 12.20 -32.71
N SER A 234 10.51 12.80 -33.89
CA SER A 234 9.55 12.37 -34.92
C SER A 234 9.79 10.92 -35.35
N ALA A 235 8.73 10.28 -35.83
CA ALA A 235 8.87 9.09 -36.68
C ALA A 235 9.72 9.45 -37.90
N LYS A 236 10.55 8.50 -38.37
CA LYS A 236 11.17 8.61 -39.69
C LYS A 236 10.12 8.28 -40.75
#